data_AF-A0A2A4WYI8-F1
#
_entry.id   AF-A0A2A4WYI8-F1
#
_cell.length_a   1.000
_cell.length_b   1.000
_cell.length_c   1.000
_cell.angle_alpha   90.00
_cell.angle_beta   90.00
_cell.angle_gamma   90.00
#
_symmetry.space_group_name_H-M   'P 1'
#
loop_
_entity.id
_entity.type
_entity.pdbx_description
1 polymer ?
#
loop_
_entity_poly.entity_id
_entity_poly.type
_entity_poly.pdbx_seq_one_letter_code
_entity_poly.pdbx_strand_id
1 'polypeptide(L)'
;MKLQKRKTLVPLAGMLCVGLLTTALSADQSQRSHTHKEQKDSSYYGTTKTKGYQRDSHKMITPNAGPKVSGGMDIFVSANYIYWRANLVNSTTLRSGIRPPASAPANASMNEAAPQGEVWTPFSNWSSGFKVAAGMDTSHDGFDIRADYTWNRFTKEADFNLSYLNGSTVLNALGTHAQLFNNSNWKLDYNKVDLELGRNYKLSPNLELRSHAGLTGTWQIDREEIRQHSDANNLDGFAFPGNVRVKNHVSTWGIGPRVGSNFFWAAFKEFGIYSNVAASALWRTNYENTSTVSVYNGTTEVTTLIDNVKNPDNYGVNWVTEFELG
;
A
#
# COMPACT_ATOMS: atom_id res chain seq x y z
N MET A 1 8.82 39.08 -11.53
CA MET A 1 9.65 38.10 -10.79
C MET A 1 9.33 36.71 -11.37
N LYS A 2 10.21 36.14 -12.20
CA LYS A 2 9.96 34.89 -12.94
C LYS A 2 10.27 33.70 -12.04
N LEU A 3 9.26 32.91 -11.69
CA LEU A 3 9.40 31.67 -10.92
C LEU A 3 10.15 30.63 -11.77
N GLN A 4 11.39 30.34 -11.36
CA GLN A 4 12.21 29.28 -11.91
C GLN A 4 11.58 27.92 -11.53
N LYS A 5 11.10 27.17 -12.54
CA LYS A 5 10.71 25.75 -12.40
C LYS A 5 11.94 24.94 -11.96
N ARG A 6 12.04 24.62 -10.67
CA ARG A 6 12.99 23.62 -10.18
C ARG A 6 12.50 22.24 -10.60
N LYS A 7 13.31 21.53 -11.39
CA LYS A 7 13.15 20.10 -11.65
C LYS A 7 13.49 19.37 -10.35
N THR A 8 12.48 18.87 -9.65
CA THR A 8 12.65 17.99 -8.50
C THR A 8 13.15 16.64 -9.01
N LEU A 9 14.44 16.36 -8.79
CA LEU A 9 15.02 15.03 -8.88
C LEU A 9 14.35 14.16 -7.82
N VAL A 10 13.59 13.18 -8.28
CA VAL A 10 13.03 12.10 -7.45
C VAL A 10 14.20 11.35 -6.79
N PRO A 11 14.18 11.11 -5.46
CA PRO A 11 15.22 10.32 -4.83
C PRO A 11 15.11 8.87 -5.30
N LEU A 12 16.15 8.46 -6.02
CA LEU A 12 16.44 7.11 -6.47
C LEU A 12 16.91 6.30 -5.25
N ALA A 13 15.98 5.99 -4.35
CA ALA A 13 16.23 5.20 -3.14
C ALA A 13 15.08 4.22 -2.93
N GLY A 14 15.07 3.19 -3.78
CA GLY A 14 14.15 2.05 -3.73
C GLY A 14 14.63 0.89 -4.62
N MET A 15 15.93 0.84 -4.94
CA MET A 15 16.59 -0.32 -5.55
C MET A 15 17.32 -1.06 -4.45
N LEU A 16 16.68 -2.05 -3.84
CA LEU A 16 17.32 -3.19 -3.21
C LEU A 16 16.22 -4.21 -2.88
N CYS A 17 16.40 -5.43 -3.38
CA CYS A 17 15.54 -6.62 -3.20
C CYS A 17 14.44 -6.90 -4.25
N VAL A 18 14.75 -6.74 -5.54
CA VAL A 18 14.17 -7.62 -6.59
C VAL A 18 15.32 -8.33 -7.30
N GLY A 19 15.98 -9.22 -6.56
CA GLY A 19 17.00 -10.11 -7.10
C GLY A 19 16.55 -11.55 -6.89
N LEU A 20 15.51 -12.01 -7.58
CA LEU A 20 15.14 -13.43 -7.64
C LEU A 20 14.23 -13.82 -8.83
N LEU A 21 14.22 -13.07 -9.94
CA LEU A 21 13.36 -13.41 -11.11
C LEU A 21 14.00 -13.12 -12.48
N THR A 22 15.31 -13.35 -12.61
CA THR A 22 16.03 -13.33 -13.88
C THR A 22 16.80 -14.63 -14.12
N THR A 23 16.13 -15.78 -14.03
CA THR A 23 16.61 -17.03 -14.65
C THR A 23 15.44 -17.91 -15.08
N ALA A 24 14.67 -17.47 -16.08
CA ALA A 24 13.72 -18.35 -16.78
C ALA A 24 13.48 -17.87 -18.22
N LEU A 25 14.53 -17.46 -18.93
CA LEU A 25 14.48 -17.21 -20.39
C LEU A 25 15.89 -17.30 -20.98
N SER A 26 16.53 -18.45 -20.79
CA SER A 26 17.73 -18.90 -21.52
C SER A 26 18.01 -20.37 -21.14
N ALA A 27 17.23 -21.29 -21.69
CA ALA A 27 17.54 -22.71 -21.71
C ALA A 27 16.87 -23.37 -22.92
N ASP A 28 17.17 -22.86 -24.11
CA ASP A 28 16.98 -23.63 -25.34
C ASP A 28 18.18 -23.40 -26.27
N GLN A 29 19.33 -23.92 -25.86
CA GLN A 29 20.38 -24.24 -26.81
C GLN A 29 21.35 -25.27 -26.22
N SER A 30 21.37 -26.43 -26.89
CA SER A 30 22.36 -27.50 -26.80
C SER A 30 22.24 -28.49 -25.62
N GLN A 31 21.69 -29.67 -25.90
CA GLN A 31 22.31 -30.97 -25.63
C GLN A 31 21.58 -32.03 -26.47
N ARG A 32 22.15 -32.39 -27.63
CA ARG A 32 22.85 -33.67 -27.86
C ARG A 32 21.92 -34.87 -27.63
N SER A 33 21.40 -35.48 -28.68
CA SER A 33 22.07 -36.60 -29.38
C SER A 33 22.68 -37.61 -28.40
N HIS A 34 21.88 -38.53 -27.87
CA HIS A 34 22.34 -39.88 -27.60
C HIS A 34 21.22 -40.88 -27.91
N THR A 35 21.33 -41.40 -29.13
CA THR A 35 20.99 -42.76 -29.52
C THR A 35 21.40 -43.74 -28.42
N HIS A 36 20.44 -44.47 -27.86
CA HIS A 36 20.69 -45.85 -27.47
C HIS A 36 19.43 -46.67 -27.70
N LYS A 37 19.51 -47.47 -28.77
CA LYS A 37 18.72 -48.69 -28.93
C LYS A 37 18.95 -49.55 -27.69
N GLU A 38 17.87 -49.98 -27.06
CA GLU A 38 17.84 -51.36 -26.58
C GLU A 38 16.42 -51.92 -26.78
N GLN A 39 16.33 -52.63 -27.90
CA GLN A 39 15.28 -53.54 -28.28
C GLN A 39 15.45 -54.80 -27.44
N LYS A 40 14.44 -55.21 -26.66
CA LYS A 40 14.21 -56.62 -26.34
C LYS A 40 12.73 -56.91 -26.27
N ASP A 41 12.37 -57.86 -27.13
CA ASP A 41 11.06 -58.42 -27.38
C ASP A 41 10.47 -59.15 -26.16
N SER A 42 9.14 -59.18 -26.05
CA SER A 42 8.34 -60.43 -26.13
C SER A 42 6.92 -60.29 -25.52
N SER A 43 6.02 -61.13 -26.03
CA SER A 43 4.66 -61.49 -25.55
C SER A 43 3.45 -60.71 -26.08
N TYR A 44 3.16 -60.96 -27.36
CA TYR A 44 1.93 -61.59 -27.86
C TYR A 44 0.71 -61.71 -26.91
N TYR A 45 -0.29 -60.85 -27.09
CA TYR A 45 -1.71 -61.23 -27.21
C TYR A 45 -2.44 -60.14 -28.02
N GLY A 46 -3.16 -60.57 -29.06
CA GLY A 46 -3.79 -59.69 -30.05
C GLY A 46 -4.93 -58.87 -29.47
N THR A 47 -4.81 -57.54 -29.58
CA THR A 47 -5.94 -56.63 -29.49
C THR A 47 -5.82 -55.67 -30.66
N THR A 48 -6.90 -55.56 -31.43
CA THR A 48 -7.02 -54.81 -32.68
C THR A 48 -6.64 -53.34 -32.44
N LYS A 49 -5.37 -53.00 -32.66
CA LYS A 49 -4.88 -51.62 -32.61
C LYS A 49 -5.44 -50.88 -33.82
N THR A 50 -6.59 -50.24 -33.63
CA THR A 50 -6.95 -49.09 -34.44
C THR A 50 -5.79 -48.10 -34.33
N LYS A 51 -5.04 -47.94 -35.43
CA LYS A 51 -4.02 -46.90 -35.60
C LYS A 51 -4.73 -45.55 -35.67
N GLY A 52 -5.30 -45.14 -34.54
CA GLY A 52 -5.74 -43.77 -34.34
C GLY A 52 -4.51 -42.90 -34.44
N TYR A 53 -4.54 -41.92 -35.35
CA TYR A 53 -3.56 -40.87 -35.42
C TYR A 53 -3.29 -40.38 -34.00
N GLN A 54 -2.12 -40.73 -33.46
CA GLN A 54 -1.57 -40.02 -32.32
C GLN A 54 -1.25 -38.64 -32.87
N ARG A 55 -2.27 -37.77 -32.88
CA ARG A 55 -2.12 -36.32 -33.01
C ARG A 55 -0.96 -35.99 -32.09
N ASP A 56 0.12 -35.46 -32.66
CA ASP A 56 1.33 -35.05 -31.93
C ASP A 56 0.90 -34.36 -30.64
N SER A 57 0.91 -35.11 -29.54
CA SER A 57 0.50 -34.60 -28.25
C SER A 57 1.60 -33.64 -27.90
N HIS A 58 1.36 -32.36 -28.18
CA HIS A 58 2.29 -31.29 -27.86
C HIS A 58 2.65 -31.52 -26.40
N LYS A 59 3.92 -31.86 -26.15
CA LYS A 59 4.40 -32.21 -24.82
C LYS A 59 4.17 -30.98 -23.97
N MET A 60 3.10 -31.01 -23.17
CA MET A 60 2.72 -29.88 -22.35
C MET A 60 3.83 -29.68 -21.32
N ILE A 61 4.54 -28.55 -21.44
CA ILE A 61 5.72 -28.27 -20.64
C ILE A 61 5.32 -28.08 -19.17
N THR A 62 4.19 -27.41 -18.92
CA THR A 62 3.64 -27.19 -17.58
C THR A 62 2.16 -27.56 -17.55
N PRO A 63 1.78 -28.64 -16.83
CA PRO A 63 0.37 -29.01 -16.72
C PRO A 63 -0.43 -27.98 -15.92
N ASN A 64 -1.66 -27.71 -16.38
CA ASN A 64 -2.63 -26.89 -15.66
C ASN A 64 -2.94 -27.53 -14.29
N ALA A 65 -2.80 -26.74 -13.22
CA ALA A 65 -3.14 -27.16 -11.85
C ALA A 65 -4.58 -26.78 -11.44
N GLY A 66 -5.23 -25.89 -12.20
CA GLY A 66 -6.59 -25.43 -11.93
C GLY A 66 -7.69 -26.43 -12.34
N PRO A 67 -8.94 -26.15 -11.99
CA PRO A 67 -10.09 -26.94 -12.42
C PRO A 67 -10.18 -26.99 -13.96
N LYS A 68 -10.62 -28.13 -14.48
CA LYS A 68 -10.84 -28.30 -15.93
C LYS A 68 -12.30 -27.97 -16.25
N VAL A 69 -12.50 -26.86 -16.94
CA VAL A 69 -13.82 -26.46 -17.44
C VAL A 69 -14.05 -27.05 -18.83
N SER A 70 -15.00 -27.98 -18.97
CA SER A 70 -15.39 -28.54 -20.27
C SER A 70 -16.68 -27.91 -20.78
N GLY A 71 -16.60 -27.10 -21.84
CA GLY A 71 -17.78 -26.62 -22.57
C GLY A 71 -18.57 -25.49 -21.90
N GLY A 72 -17.92 -24.64 -21.10
CA GLY A 72 -18.58 -23.52 -20.43
C GLY A 72 -17.62 -22.60 -19.70
N MET A 73 -18.14 -21.92 -18.68
CA MET A 73 -17.39 -21.05 -17.76
C MET A 73 -17.69 -21.52 -16.34
N ASP A 74 -16.66 -21.64 -15.50
CA ASP A 74 -16.82 -21.89 -14.07
C ASP A 74 -16.67 -20.55 -13.34
N ILE A 75 -17.74 -20.09 -12.68
CA ILE A 75 -17.78 -18.77 -12.04
C ILE A 75 -17.61 -18.97 -10.54
N PHE A 76 -16.68 -18.24 -9.94
CA PHE A 76 -16.45 -18.27 -8.50
C PHE A 76 -16.65 -16.88 -7.89
N VAL A 77 -17.08 -16.88 -6.63
CA VAL A 77 -17.20 -15.69 -5.78
C VAL A 77 -16.58 -16.00 -4.43
N SER A 78 -15.81 -15.05 -3.88
CA SER A 78 -15.27 -15.15 -2.53
C SER A 78 -15.52 -13.87 -1.74
N ALA A 79 -15.58 -14.01 -0.43
CA ALA A 79 -15.68 -12.90 0.51
C ALA A 79 -14.80 -13.19 1.71
N ASN A 80 -14.00 -12.20 2.11
CA ASN A 80 -13.08 -12.28 3.22
C ASN A 80 -13.28 -11.06 4.13
N TYR A 81 -13.38 -11.32 5.44
CA TYR A 81 -13.20 -10.29 6.43
C TYR A 81 -11.70 -10.01 6.57
N ILE A 82 -11.32 -8.73 6.58
CA ILE A 82 -9.93 -8.31 6.73
C ILE A 82 -9.77 -7.45 7.97
N TYR A 83 -8.65 -7.59 8.65
CA TYR A 83 -8.27 -6.74 9.77
C TYR A 83 -6.88 -6.20 9.50
N TRP A 84 -6.78 -4.93 9.12
CA TRP A 84 -5.54 -4.31 8.65
C TRP A 84 -5.16 -3.11 9.52
N ARG A 85 -3.90 -2.69 9.41
CA ARG A 85 -3.39 -1.47 10.02
C ARG A 85 -2.81 -0.57 8.94
N ALA A 86 -3.21 0.70 8.91
CA ALA A 86 -2.62 1.69 8.02
C ALA A 86 -1.42 2.35 8.70
N ASN A 87 -0.29 2.40 7.98
CA ASN A 87 0.89 3.13 8.40
C ASN A 87 1.20 4.23 7.39
N LEU A 88 1.26 5.49 7.82
CA LEU A 88 1.76 6.57 7.00
C LEU A 88 3.28 6.63 7.12
N VAL A 89 3.96 6.51 5.98
CA VAL A 89 5.40 6.75 5.88
C VAL A 89 5.62 8.21 5.49
N ASN A 90 6.57 8.88 6.13
CA ASN A 90 6.87 10.31 5.95
C ASN A 90 5.77 11.29 6.39
N SER A 91 4.79 10.86 7.19
CA SER A 91 3.93 11.84 7.88
C SER A 91 4.80 12.61 8.88
N THR A 92 4.74 13.94 8.82
CA THR A 92 5.40 14.80 9.80
C THR A 92 4.93 14.41 11.19
N THR A 93 5.86 13.87 11.98
CA THR A 93 5.55 13.49 13.35
C THR A 93 5.31 14.75 14.17
N LEU A 94 4.17 14.79 14.86
CA LEU A 94 3.95 15.83 15.85
C LEU A 94 4.82 15.47 17.05
N ARG A 95 5.78 16.32 17.38
CA ARG A 95 6.63 16.13 18.55
C ARG A 95 6.09 16.99 19.68
N SER A 96 5.66 16.34 20.75
CA SER A 96 5.54 17.02 22.04
C SER A 96 6.93 17.09 22.67
N GLY A 97 7.26 18.12 23.46
CA GLY A 97 8.52 18.11 24.18
C GLY A 97 8.75 19.31 25.09
N ILE A 98 9.36 19.03 26.24
CA ILE A 98 9.73 20.05 27.21
C ILE A 98 11.19 20.41 26.97
N ARG A 99 11.46 21.67 26.60
CA ARG A 99 12.81 22.20 26.67
C ARG A 99 13.00 22.80 28.07
N PRO A 100 13.90 22.25 28.91
CA PRO A 100 14.13 22.81 30.23
C PRO A 100 14.60 24.27 30.09
N PRO A 101 14.01 25.22 30.81
CA PRO A 101 14.43 26.61 30.78
C PRO A 101 15.71 26.77 31.61
N ALA A 102 16.89 26.65 31.00
CA ALA A 102 18.12 27.29 31.48
C ALA A 102 19.33 26.95 30.58
N SER A 103 20.17 27.95 30.32
CA SER A 103 21.53 27.89 29.71
C SER A 103 21.70 27.61 28.21
N ALA A 104 20.66 27.49 27.40
CA ALA A 104 20.86 27.46 25.95
C ALA A 104 21.34 28.85 25.47
N PRO A 105 22.51 28.97 24.83
CA PRO A 105 22.98 30.25 24.30
C PRO A 105 21.93 30.82 23.33
N ALA A 106 21.82 32.15 23.25
CA ALA A 106 20.83 32.88 22.44
C ALA A 106 20.81 32.48 20.94
N ASN A 107 21.77 31.67 20.49
CA ASN A 107 21.92 31.19 19.12
C ASN A 107 21.59 29.70 18.93
N ALA A 108 21.07 28.99 19.94
CA ALA A 108 20.71 27.58 19.78
C ALA A 108 19.59 27.45 18.75
N SER A 109 19.86 26.76 17.64
CA SER A 109 18.93 26.68 16.50
C SER A 109 17.58 26.11 16.93
N MET A 110 16.49 26.68 16.42
CA MET A 110 15.12 26.15 16.62
C MET A 110 14.92 24.72 16.09
N ASN A 111 15.95 24.15 15.45
CA ASN A 111 15.91 22.82 14.85
C ASN A 111 16.49 21.74 15.78
N GLU A 112 17.03 22.09 16.96
CA GLU A 112 17.48 21.09 17.92
C GLU A 112 16.27 20.41 18.58
N ALA A 113 16.21 19.07 18.47
CA ALA A 113 15.12 18.27 19.03
C ALA A 113 15.00 18.47 20.54
N ALA A 114 13.76 18.61 21.05
CA ALA A 114 13.53 18.63 22.49
C ALA A 114 14.11 17.35 23.14
N PRO A 115 14.88 17.47 24.24
CA PRO A 115 15.57 16.33 24.84
C PRO A 115 14.60 15.29 25.44
N GLN A 116 13.36 15.69 25.75
CA GLN A 116 12.30 14.83 26.25
C GLN A 116 10.99 15.20 25.57
N GLY A 117 10.29 14.21 25.05
CA GLY A 117 9.10 14.42 24.23
C GLY A 117 8.50 13.13 23.66
N GLU A 118 7.19 13.11 23.45
CA GLU A 118 6.50 12.02 22.77
C GLU A 118 6.33 12.36 21.30
N VAL A 119 6.71 11.41 20.44
CA VAL A 119 6.55 11.53 18.99
C VAL A 119 5.21 10.91 18.64
N TRP A 120 4.20 11.76 18.42
CA TRP A 120 2.93 11.28 17.92
C TRP A 120 3.05 10.97 16.43
N THR A 121 2.64 9.76 16.09
CA THR A 121 2.58 9.26 14.72
C THR A 121 1.12 8.97 14.42
N PRO A 122 0.59 9.41 13.26
CA PRO A 122 -0.78 9.10 12.83
C PRO A 122 -0.94 7.64 12.40
N PHE A 123 -0.31 6.68 13.10
CA PHE A 123 -0.57 5.27 12.84
C PHE A 123 -1.97 4.94 13.30
N SER A 124 -2.74 4.35 12.40
CA SER A 124 -4.07 3.89 12.74
C SER A 124 -3.97 2.73 13.73
N ASN A 125 -4.99 2.62 14.58
CA ASN A 125 -5.29 1.34 15.20
C ASN A 125 -5.70 0.36 14.09
N TRP A 126 -5.62 -0.93 14.39
CA TRP A 126 -6.17 -1.94 13.49
C TRP A 126 -7.65 -1.65 13.21
N SER A 127 -8.05 -1.82 11.95
CA SER A 127 -9.42 -1.62 11.50
C SER A 127 -9.92 -2.77 10.66
N SER A 128 -11.22 -3.01 10.81
CA SER A 128 -11.99 -4.00 10.06
C SER A 128 -12.31 -3.49 8.66
N GLY A 129 -12.22 -4.37 7.69
CA GLY A 129 -12.70 -4.15 6.34
C GLY A 129 -13.22 -5.43 5.72
N PHE A 130 -13.53 -5.38 4.44
CA PHE A 130 -13.91 -6.56 3.68
C PHE A 130 -13.22 -6.57 2.31
N LYS A 131 -13.00 -7.78 1.82
CA LYS A 131 -12.54 -8.04 0.46
C LYS A 131 -13.52 -9.00 -0.18
N VAL A 132 -13.99 -8.67 -1.37
CA VAL A 132 -14.84 -9.56 -2.18
C VAL A 132 -14.16 -9.79 -3.51
N ALA A 133 -14.25 -11.00 -4.02
CA ALA A 133 -13.73 -11.34 -5.34
C ALA A 133 -14.79 -12.05 -6.16
N ALA A 134 -14.77 -11.82 -7.46
CA ALA A 134 -15.51 -12.59 -8.43
C ALA A 134 -14.56 -12.95 -9.57
N GLY A 135 -14.70 -14.14 -10.11
CA GLY A 135 -13.86 -14.55 -11.23
C GLY A 135 -14.44 -15.72 -11.98
N MET A 136 -13.72 -16.10 -13.02
CA MET A 136 -14.10 -17.21 -13.88
C MET A 136 -12.88 -17.94 -14.42
N ASP A 137 -12.95 -19.26 -14.41
CA ASP A 137 -11.97 -20.13 -15.06
C ASP A 137 -12.35 -20.31 -16.53
N THR A 138 -11.39 -20.09 -17.42
CA THR A 138 -11.58 -20.25 -18.86
C THR A 138 -11.24 -21.68 -19.29
N SER A 139 -11.94 -22.17 -20.31
CA SER A 139 -11.66 -23.48 -20.91
C SER A 139 -10.36 -23.49 -21.75
N HIS A 140 -9.81 -22.31 -22.06
CA HIS A 140 -8.63 -22.14 -22.89
C HIS A 140 -7.36 -22.06 -22.03
N ASP A 141 -6.51 -23.08 -22.14
CA ASP A 141 -5.15 -23.13 -21.58
C ASP A 141 -5.02 -22.95 -20.06
N GLY A 142 -6.12 -22.98 -19.31
CA GLY A 142 -6.15 -22.87 -17.85
C GLY A 142 -5.94 -21.44 -17.34
N PHE A 143 -6.29 -20.44 -18.15
CA PHE A 143 -6.34 -19.06 -17.70
C PHE A 143 -7.58 -18.80 -16.85
N ASP A 144 -7.44 -17.91 -15.87
CA ASP A 144 -8.53 -17.42 -15.05
C ASP A 144 -8.57 -15.88 -15.08
N ILE A 145 -9.77 -15.31 -15.03
CA ILE A 145 -9.97 -13.87 -14.88
C ILE A 145 -10.58 -13.63 -13.50
N ARG A 146 -10.00 -12.72 -12.74
CA ARG A 146 -10.40 -12.44 -11.36
C ARG A 146 -10.46 -10.94 -11.12
N ALA A 147 -11.52 -10.49 -10.48
CA ALA A 147 -11.66 -9.12 -9.99
C ALA A 147 -11.81 -9.14 -8.47
N ASP A 148 -10.98 -8.38 -7.75
CA ASP A 148 -11.03 -8.23 -6.31
C ASP A 148 -11.38 -6.77 -5.95
N TYR A 149 -12.37 -6.57 -5.09
CA TYR A 149 -12.67 -5.29 -4.48
C TYR A 149 -12.35 -5.33 -2.99
N THR A 150 -11.55 -4.38 -2.53
CA THR A 150 -11.19 -4.22 -1.11
C THR A 150 -11.69 -2.87 -0.61
N TRP A 151 -12.39 -2.91 0.53
CA TRP A 151 -12.86 -1.73 1.24
C TRP A 151 -12.34 -1.75 2.68
N ASN A 152 -11.77 -0.63 3.11
CA ASN A 152 -11.33 -0.46 4.49
C ASN A 152 -11.50 1.00 4.94
N ARG A 153 -11.83 1.19 6.21
CA ARG A 153 -11.95 2.52 6.82
C ARG A 153 -11.13 2.56 8.09
N PHE A 154 -10.18 3.48 8.17
CA PHE A 154 -9.37 3.70 9.35
C PHE A 154 -9.82 4.97 10.06
N THR A 155 -9.82 4.93 11.39
CA THR A 155 -10.10 6.11 12.23
C THR A 155 -9.16 6.07 13.43
N LYS A 156 -8.54 7.21 13.73
CA LYS A 156 -7.68 7.39 14.87
C LYS A 156 -7.98 8.74 15.50
N GLU A 157 -8.30 8.69 16.78
CA GLU A 157 -8.44 9.88 17.61
C GLU A 157 -7.30 9.86 18.63
N ALA A 158 -6.71 11.02 18.86
CA ALA A 158 -5.65 11.21 19.82
C ALA A 158 -5.85 12.54 20.53
N ASP A 159 -5.92 12.48 21.86
CA ASP A 159 -5.88 13.63 22.73
C ASP A 159 -4.50 13.68 23.38
N PHE A 160 -3.84 14.83 23.33
CA PHE A 160 -2.59 15.05 24.02
C PHE A 160 -2.58 16.40 24.73
N ASN A 161 -2.17 16.34 26.00
CA ASN A 161 -1.99 17.51 26.84
C ASN A 161 -0.51 17.87 26.81
N LEU A 162 -0.17 18.94 26.09
CA LEU A 162 1.17 19.48 26.06
C LEU A 162 1.30 20.52 27.17
N SER A 163 1.96 20.14 28.26
CA SER A 163 2.12 21.04 29.41
C SER A 163 3.23 22.09 29.24
N TYR A 164 3.95 22.14 28.12
CA TYR A 164 5.09 23.06 27.97
C TYR A 164 5.45 23.32 26.50
N LEU A 165 5.46 24.59 26.08
CA LEU A 165 5.97 25.01 24.77
C LEU A 165 6.89 26.24 24.92
N ASN A 166 8.13 26.00 25.36
CA ASN A 166 9.22 26.99 25.30
C ASN A 166 9.98 26.78 23.98
N GLY A 167 9.53 27.41 22.88
CA GLY A 167 10.12 27.06 21.58
C GLY A 167 9.75 27.86 20.34
N SER A 168 9.06 29.00 20.43
CA SER A 168 8.95 29.92 19.29
C SER A 168 9.74 31.20 19.58
N THR A 169 10.60 31.63 18.65
CA THR A 169 11.47 32.81 18.78
C THR A 169 10.72 34.14 18.86
N VAL A 170 9.41 34.15 18.58
CA VAL A 170 8.56 35.32 18.84
C VAL A 170 7.99 35.28 20.26
N LEU A 171 7.97 34.11 20.90
CA LEU A 171 7.27 33.82 22.16
C LEU A 171 8.19 33.77 23.39
N ASN A 172 9.48 33.47 23.22
CA ASN A 172 10.46 33.40 24.31
C ASN A 172 10.85 34.76 24.93
N ALA A 173 10.49 35.88 24.30
CA ALA A 173 10.74 37.21 24.86
C ALA A 173 9.81 37.55 26.05
N LEU A 174 8.74 36.76 26.26
CA LEU A 174 7.70 37.05 27.25
C LEU A 174 7.67 36.08 28.44
N GLY A 175 8.52 35.05 28.46
CA GLY A 175 8.73 34.22 29.67
C GLY A 175 7.55 33.37 30.12
N THR A 176 6.62 33.00 29.24
CA THR A 176 5.31 32.49 29.64
C THR A 176 5.01 31.05 29.26
N HIS A 177 4.38 30.34 30.19
CA HIS A 177 3.94 28.96 30.07
C HIS A 177 2.51 28.89 29.52
N ALA A 178 2.35 28.46 28.26
CA ALA A 178 1.04 28.10 27.72
C ALA A 178 0.89 26.57 27.74
N GLN A 179 -0.19 26.08 28.37
CA GLN A 179 -0.64 24.70 28.17
C GLN A 179 -1.37 24.64 26.84
N LEU A 180 -0.97 23.72 25.98
CA LEU A 180 -1.58 23.51 24.68
C LEU A 180 -2.24 22.14 24.68
N PHE A 181 -3.56 22.14 24.63
CA PHE A 181 -4.33 20.91 24.44
C PHE A 181 -4.47 20.72 22.95
N ASN A 182 -4.17 19.53 22.47
CA ASN A 182 -4.33 19.21 21.07
C ASN A 182 -5.17 17.94 20.95
N ASN A 183 -6.22 18.02 20.15
CA ASN A 183 -6.98 16.88 19.70
C ASN A 183 -6.70 16.69 18.20
N SER A 184 -6.26 15.50 17.83
CA SER A 184 -6.06 15.12 16.43
C SER A 184 -7.01 13.98 16.08
N ASN A 185 -7.79 14.16 15.02
CA ASN A 185 -8.67 13.15 14.44
C ASN A 185 -8.24 12.89 13.00
N TRP A 186 -7.82 11.65 12.74
CA TRP A 186 -7.38 11.19 11.43
C TRP A 186 -8.31 10.07 10.93
N LYS A 187 -8.75 10.17 9.68
CA LYS A 187 -9.64 9.21 9.02
C LYS A 187 -9.15 8.93 7.61
N LEU A 188 -9.10 7.66 7.25
CA LEU A 188 -8.74 7.22 5.90
C LEU A 188 -9.79 6.24 5.38
N ASP A 189 -10.48 6.62 4.30
CA ASP A 189 -11.31 5.70 3.52
C ASP A 189 -10.44 5.14 2.38
N TYR A 190 -10.13 3.84 2.42
CA TYR A 190 -9.28 3.15 1.44
C TYR A 190 -10.11 2.17 0.62
N ASN A 191 -10.07 2.33 -0.70
CA ASN A 191 -10.71 1.43 -1.64
C ASN A 191 -9.71 1.00 -2.72
N LYS A 192 -9.79 -0.26 -3.10
CA LYS A 192 -8.94 -0.86 -4.13
C LYS A 192 -9.75 -1.83 -4.99
N VAL A 193 -9.50 -1.80 -6.29
CA VAL A 193 -9.98 -2.80 -7.25
C VAL A 193 -8.77 -3.38 -7.96
N ASP A 194 -8.66 -4.71 -7.99
CA ASP A 194 -7.70 -5.43 -8.81
C ASP A 194 -8.45 -6.20 -9.89
N LEU A 195 -7.93 -6.16 -11.11
CA LEU A 195 -8.37 -7.01 -12.22
C LEU A 195 -7.16 -7.82 -12.68
N GLU A 196 -7.23 -9.14 -12.57
CA GLU A 196 -6.12 -10.05 -12.82
C GLU A 196 -6.50 -11.06 -13.92
N LEU A 197 -5.54 -11.32 -14.80
CA LEU A 197 -5.49 -12.49 -15.67
C LEU A 197 -4.40 -13.42 -15.11
N GLY A 198 -4.82 -14.57 -14.61
CA GLY A 198 -3.96 -15.56 -13.99
C GLY A 198 -3.87 -16.85 -14.79
N ARG A 199 -2.84 -17.65 -14.52
CA ARG A 199 -2.75 -19.04 -14.97
C ARG A 199 -2.11 -19.93 -13.90
N ASN A 200 -2.74 -21.08 -13.65
CA ASN A 200 -2.30 -22.06 -12.67
C ASN A 200 -1.38 -23.11 -13.30
N TYR A 201 -0.22 -23.34 -12.70
CA TYR A 201 0.79 -24.30 -13.15
C TYR A 201 1.19 -25.24 -12.02
N LYS A 202 1.42 -26.51 -12.36
CA LYS A 202 2.08 -27.45 -11.45
C LYS A 202 3.58 -27.50 -11.76
N LEU A 203 4.40 -26.91 -10.89
CA LEU A 203 5.87 -26.91 -11.04
C LEU A 203 6.48 -28.21 -10.56
N SER A 204 5.91 -28.81 -9.51
CA SER A 204 6.27 -30.13 -9.01
C SER A 204 5.02 -30.84 -8.49
N PRO A 205 5.06 -32.15 -8.18
CA PRO A 205 3.91 -32.85 -7.61
C PRO A 205 3.29 -32.16 -6.39
N ASN A 206 4.11 -31.45 -5.61
CA ASN A 206 3.74 -30.80 -4.36
C ASN A 206 3.81 -29.26 -4.43
N LEU A 207 4.13 -28.67 -5.58
CA LEU A 207 4.29 -27.22 -5.73
C LEU A 207 3.43 -26.71 -6.89
N GLU A 208 2.51 -25.82 -6.55
CA GLU A 208 1.60 -25.16 -7.47
C GLU A 208 1.91 -23.66 -7.47
N LEU A 209 1.83 -23.08 -8.66
CA LEU A 209 2.14 -21.67 -8.92
C LEU A 209 1.03 -21.06 -9.78
N ARG A 210 0.43 -19.97 -9.31
CA ARG A 210 -0.46 -19.12 -10.11
C ARG A 210 0.19 -17.78 -10.40
N SER A 211 0.85 -17.65 -11.55
CA SER A 211 1.34 -16.35 -12.00
C SER A 211 0.18 -15.53 -12.58
N HIS A 212 0.16 -14.23 -12.30
CA HIS A 212 -0.90 -13.35 -12.77
C HIS A 212 -0.37 -11.96 -13.13
N ALA A 213 -1.03 -11.32 -14.08
CA ALA A 213 -0.80 -9.94 -14.48
C ALA A 213 -2.14 -9.22 -14.63
N GLY A 214 -2.17 -7.92 -14.40
CA GLY A 214 -3.43 -7.21 -14.26
C GLY A 214 -3.31 -5.70 -14.15
N LEU A 215 -4.42 -5.09 -13.74
CA LEU A 215 -4.55 -3.68 -13.43
C LEU A 215 -5.04 -3.52 -11.99
N THR A 216 -4.46 -2.57 -11.26
CA THR A 216 -4.95 -2.13 -9.96
C THR A 216 -5.45 -0.70 -10.09
N GLY A 217 -6.63 -0.42 -9.55
CA GLY A 217 -7.16 0.91 -9.28
C GLY A 217 -7.32 1.14 -7.78
N THR A 218 -7.04 2.34 -7.31
CA THR A 218 -7.25 2.74 -5.92
C THR A 218 -7.88 4.13 -5.85
N TRP A 219 -8.71 4.36 -4.84
CA TRP A 219 -9.17 5.69 -4.47
C TRP A 219 -9.19 5.80 -2.95
N GLN A 220 -8.64 6.91 -2.47
CA GLN A 220 -8.31 7.14 -1.07
C GLN A 220 -8.74 8.54 -0.67
N ILE A 221 -9.45 8.65 0.45
CA ILE A 221 -9.84 9.93 1.03
C ILE A 221 -9.24 9.99 2.43
N ASP A 222 -8.27 10.87 2.60
CA ASP A 222 -7.62 11.16 3.87
C ASP A 222 -8.21 12.45 4.45
N ARG A 223 -8.58 12.42 5.73
CA ARG A 223 -9.11 13.55 6.47
C ARG A 223 -8.38 13.64 7.80
N GLU A 224 -7.70 14.75 8.00
CA GLU A 224 -7.02 15.06 9.24
C GLU A 224 -7.60 16.35 9.81
N GLU A 225 -7.94 16.33 11.09
CA GLU A 225 -8.39 17.50 11.82
C GLU A 225 -7.58 17.63 13.10
N ILE A 226 -6.84 18.73 13.23
CA ILE A 226 -6.08 19.09 14.42
C ILE A 226 -6.77 20.29 15.06
N ARG A 227 -7.15 20.16 16.32
CA ARG A 227 -7.66 21.25 17.16
C ARG A 227 -6.65 21.53 18.24
N GLN A 228 -6.13 22.75 18.26
CA GLN A 228 -5.27 23.27 19.29
C GLN A 228 -6.07 24.26 20.15
N HIS A 229 -6.12 24.00 21.44
CA HIS A 229 -6.68 24.88 22.46
C HIS A 229 -5.53 25.46 23.28
N SER A 230 -5.57 26.77 23.52
CA SER A 230 -4.62 27.47 24.36
C SER A 230 -5.38 28.17 25.49
N ASP A 231 -5.09 27.79 26.72
CA ASP A 231 -5.64 28.45 27.93
C ASP A 231 -4.87 29.73 28.29
N ALA A 232 -3.98 30.21 27.42
CA ALA A 232 -3.19 31.41 27.65
C ALA A 232 -4.07 32.67 27.57
N ASN A 233 -4.77 32.97 28.66
CA ASN A 233 -5.45 34.23 28.87
C ASN A 233 -4.40 35.35 28.97
N ASN A 234 -4.24 36.12 27.90
CA ASN A 234 -3.50 37.39 27.82
C ASN A 234 -2.22 37.48 28.67
N LEU A 235 -1.09 37.22 28.03
CA LEU A 235 0.22 37.45 28.62
C LEU A 235 0.77 38.77 28.06
N ASP A 236 0.96 39.76 28.94
CA ASP A 236 1.62 41.05 28.67
C ASP A 236 1.20 41.77 27.37
N GLY A 237 -0.10 41.81 27.09
CA GLY A 237 -0.65 42.60 25.98
C GLY A 237 -0.48 41.98 24.58
N PHE A 238 0.08 40.77 24.47
CA PHE A 238 0.04 39.99 23.24
C PHE A 238 -1.16 39.04 23.27
N ALA A 239 -2.18 39.36 22.47
CA ALA A 239 -3.28 38.44 22.22
C ALA A 239 -2.75 37.27 21.39
N PHE A 240 -2.64 36.09 22.01
CA PHE A 240 -2.43 34.88 21.22
C PHE A 240 -3.67 34.62 20.37
N PRO A 241 -3.50 34.20 19.10
CA PRO A 241 -4.61 33.59 18.38
C PRO A 241 -5.13 32.45 19.26
N GLY A 242 -6.42 32.47 19.59
CA GLY A 242 -7.03 31.51 20.51
C GLY A 242 -7.06 30.11 19.92
N ASN A 243 -8.22 29.45 19.90
CA ASN A 243 -8.27 28.07 19.41
C ASN A 243 -7.88 28.04 17.94
N VAL A 244 -6.95 27.16 17.56
CA VAL A 244 -6.58 26.96 16.15
C VAL A 244 -7.15 25.62 15.71
N ARG A 245 -7.84 25.61 14.58
CA ARG A 245 -8.37 24.40 13.96
C ARG A 245 -7.78 24.26 12.57
N VAL A 246 -7.02 23.21 12.34
CA VAL A 246 -6.50 22.83 11.04
C VAL A 246 -7.29 21.64 10.54
N LYS A 247 -7.89 21.77 9.36
CA LYS A 247 -8.51 20.66 8.63
C LYS A 247 -7.75 20.45 7.34
N ASN A 248 -7.33 19.22 7.11
CA ASN A 248 -6.68 18.80 5.90
C ASN A 248 -7.53 17.70 5.26
N HIS A 249 -7.87 17.87 3.99
CA HIS A 249 -8.65 16.92 3.21
C HIS A 249 -7.89 16.60 1.94
N VAL A 250 -7.47 15.35 1.80
CA VAL A 250 -6.69 14.89 0.65
C VAL A 250 -7.44 13.77 -0.04
N SER A 251 -7.83 14.01 -1.28
CA SER A 251 -8.43 13.00 -2.16
C SER A 251 -7.40 12.58 -3.20
N THR A 252 -7.16 11.28 -3.31
CA THR A 252 -6.26 10.72 -4.33
C THR A 252 -6.86 9.49 -4.97
N TRP A 253 -6.63 9.33 -6.27
CA TRP A 253 -6.87 8.07 -6.95
C TRP A 253 -5.65 7.72 -7.79
N GLY A 254 -5.55 6.44 -8.16
CA GLY A 254 -4.49 5.98 -9.03
C GLY A 254 -4.83 4.67 -9.68
N ILE A 255 -4.24 4.44 -10.84
CA ILE A 255 -4.38 3.22 -11.63
C ILE A 255 -3.02 2.77 -12.12
N GLY A 256 -2.79 1.47 -12.24
CA GLY A 256 -1.56 1.00 -12.85
C GLY A 256 -1.47 -0.50 -13.01
N PRO A 257 -0.40 -0.97 -13.68
CA PRO A 257 -0.18 -2.40 -13.86
C PRO A 257 0.09 -3.10 -12.53
N ARG A 258 -0.31 -4.36 -12.48
CA ARG A 258 -0.07 -5.31 -11.39
C ARG A 258 0.52 -6.58 -11.94
N VAL A 259 1.50 -7.14 -11.24
CA VAL A 259 2.05 -8.47 -11.50
C VAL A 259 2.22 -9.21 -10.19
N GLY A 260 2.03 -10.52 -10.21
CA GLY A 260 2.18 -11.31 -8.99
C GLY A 260 2.20 -12.81 -9.24
N SER A 261 2.34 -13.54 -8.15
CA SER A 261 2.37 -15.00 -8.13
C SER A 261 1.84 -15.54 -6.80
N ASN A 262 0.98 -16.54 -6.88
CA ASN A 262 0.51 -17.30 -5.72
C ASN A 262 1.21 -18.65 -5.72
N PHE A 263 1.82 -19.01 -4.61
CA PHE A 263 2.54 -20.24 -4.40
C PHE A 263 1.76 -21.10 -3.42
N PHE A 264 1.62 -22.38 -3.72
CA PHE A 264 1.11 -23.36 -2.78
C PHE A 264 2.06 -24.55 -2.75
N TRP A 265 2.61 -24.82 -1.58
CA TRP A 265 3.51 -25.94 -1.33
C TRP A 265 2.88 -26.93 -0.35
N ALA A 266 2.47 -28.09 -0.85
CA ALA A 266 1.98 -29.19 -0.03
C ALA A 266 3.16 -29.93 0.61
N ALA A 267 3.46 -29.65 1.88
CA ALA A 267 4.55 -30.33 2.56
C ALA A 267 4.15 -31.78 2.95
N PHE A 268 2.90 -31.97 3.38
CA PHE A 268 2.31 -33.27 3.70
C PHE A 268 0.85 -33.33 3.20
N LYS A 269 0.18 -34.48 3.35
CA LYS A 269 -1.20 -34.67 2.82
C LYS A 269 -2.20 -33.68 3.41
N GLU A 270 -2.02 -33.28 4.67
CA GLU A 270 -2.94 -32.42 5.41
C GLU A 270 -2.37 -31.03 5.72
N PHE A 271 -1.09 -30.80 5.40
CA PHE A 271 -0.40 -29.56 5.71
C PHE A 271 0.29 -28.99 4.47
N GLY A 272 -0.07 -27.76 4.14
CA GLY A 272 0.54 -26.98 3.07
C GLY A 272 0.78 -25.56 3.52
N ILE A 273 1.72 -24.90 2.85
CA ILE A 273 2.04 -23.49 3.03
C ILE A 273 1.63 -22.78 1.75
N TYR A 274 0.92 -21.67 1.86
CA TYR A 274 0.61 -20.82 0.73
C TYR A 274 1.24 -19.44 0.90
N SER A 275 1.63 -18.83 -0.22
CA SER A 275 2.14 -17.46 -0.23
C SER A 275 1.64 -16.70 -1.43
N ASN A 276 1.17 -15.48 -1.24
CA ASN A 276 0.77 -14.59 -2.33
C ASN A 276 1.71 -13.40 -2.35
N VAL A 277 2.33 -13.16 -3.51
CA VAL A 277 3.24 -12.03 -3.72
C VAL A 277 2.75 -11.23 -4.92
N ALA A 278 2.50 -9.95 -4.74
CA ALA A 278 2.14 -9.07 -5.85
C ALA A 278 2.80 -7.70 -5.72
N ALA A 279 3.05 -7.09 -6.87
CA ALA A 279 3.57 -5.74 -7.00
C ALA A 279 2.70 -4.96 -7.98
N SER A 280 2.31 -3.74 -7.58
CA SER A 280 1.58 -2.80 -8.43
C SER A 280 2.36 -1.49 -8.54
N ALA A 281 2.43 -0.94 -9.75
CA ALA A 281 3.00 0.38 -10.00
C ALA A 281 1.85 1.35 -10.28
N LEU A 282 1.38 2.07 -9.27
CA LEU A 282 0.23 2.95 -9.38
C LEU A 282 0.64 4.32 -9.91
N TRP A 283 0.05 4.71 -11.04
CA TRP A 283 0.07 6.07 -11.52
C TRP A 283 -1.00 6.87 -10.78
N ARG A 284 -0.57 7.80 -9.93
CA ARG A 284 -1.47 8.69 -9.19
C ARG A 284 -1.84 9.89 -10.05
N THR A 285 -3.12 10.20 -10.12
CA THR A 285 -3.71 11.31 -10.87
C THR A 285 -4.67 12.09 -9.97
N ASN A 286 -4.86 13.37 -10.26
CA ASN A 286 -5.73 14.31 -9.53
C ASN A 286 -5.51 14.28 -8.01
N TYR A 287 -4.44 14.95 -7.60
CA TYR A 287 -4.23 15.30 -6.20
C TYR A 287 -5.06 16.55 -5.89
N GLU A 288 -6.11 16.38 -5.07
CA GLU A 288 -6.87 17.48 -4.50
C GLU A 288 -6.55 17.55 -3.01
N ASN A 289 -5.95 18.67 -2.60
CA ASN A 289 -5.69 18.97 -1.20
C ASN A 289 -6.39 20.28 -0.85
N THR A 290 -7.28 20.19 0.13
CA THR A 290 -7.91 21.34 0.77
C THR A 290 -7.42 21.41 2.20
N SER A 291 -6.65 22.45 2.50
CA SER A 291 -6.24 22.81 3.86
C SER A 291 -7.02 24.03 4.31
N THR A 292 -7.68 23.94 5.46
CA THR A 292 -8.38 25.05 6.10
C THR A 292 -7.79 25.28 7.48
N VAL A 293 -7.25 26.47 7.71
CA VAL A 293 -6.75 26.90 9.00
C VAL A 293 -7.69 27.98 9.52
N SER A 294 -8.44 27.65 10.57
CA SER A 294 -9.34 28.57 11.25
C SER A 294 -8.74 28.97 12.60
N VAL A 295 -8.64 30.28 12.83
CA VAL A 295 -8.19 30.87 14.10
C VAL A 295 -9.41 31.47 14.80
N TYR A 296 -9.63 31.07 16.04
CA TYR A 296 -10.75 31.51 16.87
C TYR A 296 -10.26 32.42 18.00
N ASN A 297 -11.06 33.42 18.36
CA ASN A 297 -10.92 34.18 19.61
C ASN A 297 -12.15 33.87 20.48
N GLY A 298 -11.95 33.05 21.51
CA GLY A 298 -13.06 32.40 22.22
C GLY A 298 -13.84 31.46 21.30
N THR A 299 -15.13 31.74 21.10
CA THR A 299 -16.03 30.98 20.21
C THR A 299 -16.15 31.57 18.80
N THR A 300 -15.58 32.75 18.56
CA THR A 300 -15.75 33.48 17.29
C THR A 300 -14.58 33.20 16.35
N GLU A 301 -14.85 32.77 15.12
CA GLU A 301 -13.83 32.60 14.09
C GLU A 301 -13.36 33.98 13.59
N VAL A 302 -12.06 34.25 13.71
CA VAL A 302 -11.45 35.56 13.37
C VAL A 302 -10.81 35.53 12.00
N THR A 303 -10.18 34.41 11.64
CA THR A 303 -9.49 34.28 10.36
C THR A 303 -9.56 32.85 9.87
N THR A 304 -9.95 32.70 8.61
CA THR A 304 -9.94 31.43 7.90
C THR A 304 -9.00 31.56 6.71
N LEU A 305 -7.93 30.77 6.71
CA LEU A 305 -7.09 30.59 5.54
C LEU A 305 -7.50 29.28 4.88
N ILE A 306 -7.95 29.37 3.64
CA ILE A 306 -8.27 28.20 2.82
C ILE A 306 -7.22 28.13 1.72
N ASP A 307 -6.42 27.08 1.74
CA ASP A 307 -5.52 26.73 0.66
C ASP A 307 -6.09 25.53 -0.08
N ASN A 308 -6.47 25.76 -1.33
CA ASN A 308 -7.01 24.74 -2.22
C ASN A 308 -5.97 24.48 -3.31
N VAL A 309 -5.18 23.42 -3.11
CA VAL A 309 -4.20 22.98 -4.09
C VAL A 309 -4.83 21.84 -4.89
N LYS A 310 -5.36 22.20 -6.05
CA LYS A 310 -5.73 21.23 -7.09
C LYS A 310 -4.62 21.20 -8.12
N ASN A 311 -3.89 20.09 -8.16
CA ASN A 311 -2.84 19.91 -9.17
C ASN A 311 -3.16 18.69 -10.05
N PRO A 312 -3.88 18.90 -11.18
CA PRO A 312 -4.17 17.82 -12.12
C PRO A 312 -2.89 17.29 -12.79
N ASP A 313 -1.83 18.12 -12.84
CA ASP A 313 -0.54 17.78 -13.45
C ASP A 313 0.45 17.12 -12.47
N ASN A 314 0.03 16.85 -11.23
CA ASN A 314 0.87 16.13 -10.29
C ASN A 314 0.77 14.63 -10.55
N TYR A 315 1.73 14.11 -11.31
CA TYR A 315 1.86 12.69 -11.58
C TYR A 315 2.95 12.09 -10.68
N GLY A 316 2.63 10.97 -10.05
CA GLY A 316 3.57 10.20 -9.25
C GLY A 316 3.38 8.71 -9.48
N VAL A 317 4.49 7.97 -9.51
CA VAL A 317 4.46 6.50 -9.53
C VAL A 317 4.69 6.00 -8.11
N ASN A 318 3.71 5.29 -7.57
CA ASN A 318 3.81 4.65 -6.26
C ASN A 318 3.93 3.14 -6.44
N TRP A 319 4.89 2.54 -5.74
CA TRP A 319 5.03 1.09 -5.69
C TRP A 319 4.24 0.54 -4.51
N VAL A 320 3.42 -0.47 -4.77
CA VAL A 320 2.68 -1.21 -3.74
C VAL A 320 3.10 -2.66 -3.83
N THR A 321 3.59 -3.21 -2.72
CA THR A 321 3.91 -4.64 -2.59
C THR A 321 2.93 -5.29 -1.62
N GLU A 322 2.46 -6.47 -1.98
CA GLU A 322 1.56 -7.28 -1.16
C GLU A 322 2.21 -8.62 -0.93
N PHE A 323 2.23 -9.03 0.34
CA PHE A 323 2.76 -10.30 0.77
C PHE A 323 1.76 -10.93 1.73
N GLU A 324 1.34 -12.15 1.41
CA GLU A 324 0.52 -13.01 2.26
C GLU A 324 1.26 -14.34 2.45
N LEU A 325 1.19 -14.88 3.65
CA LEU A 325 1.76 -16.18 4.01
C LEU A 325 0.80 -16.87 4.99
N GLY A 326 0.51 -18.15 4.76
CA GLY A 326 -0.28 -18.98 5.65
C GLY A 326 -0.04 -20.47 5.43
#